data_AF-H9WPS4-F1
#
_entry.id   AF-H9WPS4-F1
#
_cell.length_a   1.000
_cell.length_b   1.000
_cell.length_c   1.000
_cell.angle_alpha   90.00
_cell.angle_beta   90.00
_cell.angle_gamma   90.00
#
_symmetry.space_group_name_H-M   'P 1'
#
loop_
_entity.id
_entity.type
_entity.pdbx_description
1 polymer ?
#
loop_
_entity_poly.entity_id
_entity_poly.type
_entity_poly.pdbx_seq_one_letter_code
_entity_poly.pdbx_strand_id
1 'polypeptide(L)' 'KGQFCTRYSTDYGMFHFCIADSELDWQEESEQYKFIEQCLASADRQKQTWLIFISHRVLGYSSNSWLAVHGAFEEPMGRG' A
#
# COMPACT_ATOMS: atom_id res chain seq x y z
N LYS A 1 -1.84 -1.00 23.97
CA LYS A 1 -2.58 -2.00 23.15
C LYS A 1 -1.95 -1.95 21.78
N GLY A 2 -1.08 -2.92 21.46
CA GLY A 2 -0.18 -2.84 20.30
C GLY A 2 -0.91 -3.28 19.04
N GLN A 3 -1.12 -2.33 18.12
CA GLN A 3 -1.44 -2.61 16.74
C GLN A 3 -0.18 -3.19 16.10
N PHE A 4 -0.28 -4.38 15.50
CA PHE A 4 0.81 -4.91 14.68
C PHE A 4 0.88 -4.05 13.41
N CYS A 5 1.87 -3.16 13.33
CA CYS A 5 2.12 -2.39 12.12
C CYS A 5 2.83 -3.33 11.13
N THR A 6 2.11 -3.82 10.11
CA THR A 6 2.62 -4.84 9.18
C THR A 6 3.21 -4.26 7.89
N ARG A 7 3.49 -2.95 7.85
CA ARG A 7 4.12 -2.27 6.71
C ARG A 7 5.64 -2.47 6.69
N TYR A 8 6.21 -2.84 5.55
CA TYR A 8 7.66 -3.01 5.37
C TYR A 8 8.04 -3.00 3.89
N SER A 9 9.33 -2.77 3.61
CA SER A 9 9.91 -2.93 2.28
C SER A 9 10.78 -4.17 2.21
N THR A 10 10.87 -4.79 1.04
CA THR A 10 11.77 -5.93 0.81
C THR A 10 12.16 -6.03 -0.65
N ASP A 11 13.28 -6.70 -0.91
CA ASP A 11 13.86 -6.83 -2.24
C ASP A 11 14.05 -8.30 -2.61
N TYR A 12 13.84 -8.59 -3.89
CA TYR A 12 14.18 -9.89 -4.46
C TYR A 12 14.72 -9.72 -5.88
N GLY A 13 16.04 -9.83 -6.05
CA GLY A 13 16.69 -9.62 -7.34
C GLY A 13 16.41 -8.21 -7.90
N MET A 14 15.73 -8.13 -9.05
CA MET A 14 15.36 -6.86 -9.70
C MET A 14 14.02 -6.27 -9.21
N PHE A 15 13.40 -6.89 -8.20
CA PHE A 15 12.10 -6.48 -7.66
C PHE A 15 12.27 -5.73 -6.34
N HIS A 16 11.61 -4.58 -6.23
CA HIS A 16 11.45 -3.81 -4.99
C HIS A 16 9.98 -3.80 -4.60
N PHE A 17 9.68 -4.23 -3.37
CA PHE A 17 8.32 -4.36 -2.86
C PHE A 17 8.07 -3.35 -1.74
N CYS A 18 6.97 -2.61 -1.86
CA CYS A 18 6.43 -1.76 -0.80
C CYS A 18 5.11 -2.38 -0.31
N ILE A 19 5.12 -2.91 0.92
CA ILE A 19 3.98 -3.59 1.53
C ILE A 19 3.26 -2.60 2.45
N ALA A 20 2.02 -2.26 2.12
CA ALA A 20 1.14 -1.40 2.90
C ALA A 20 0.18 -2.23 3.77
N ASP A 21 -0.11 -1.71 4.96
CA ASP A 21 -1.10 -2.22 5.89
C ASP A 21 -2.43 -1.47 5.69
N SER A 22 -3.32 -2.07 4.91
CA SER A 22 -4.61 -1.47 4.57
C SER A 22 -5.64 -1.49 5.71
N GLU A 23 -5.30 -1.96 6.92
CA GLU A 23 -6.18 -1.78 8.09
C GLU A 23 -5.84 -0.52 8.89
N LEU A 24 -4.74 0.16 8.54
CA LEU A 24 -4.27 1.41 9.12
C LEU A 24 -4.56 2.60 8.20
N ASP A 25 -4.49 3.83 8.71
CA ASP A 25 -4.66 5.01 7.88
C ASP A 25 -3.53 5.08 6.84
N TRP A 26 -3.89 5.29 5.59
CA TRP A 26 -2.97 5.40 4.44
C TRP A 26 -3.12 6.73 3.70
N GLN A 27 -3.97 7.65 4.19
CA GLN A 27 -4.16 8.96 3.59
C GLN A 27 -2.90 9.82 3.72
N GLU A 28 -2.84 10.88 2.90
CA GLU A 28 -1.80 11.91 3.02
C GLU A 28 -1.66 12.36 4.48
N GLU A 29 -0.42 12.67 4.89
CA GLU A 29 0.00 12.98 6.26
C GLU A 29 0.11 11.82 7.26
N SER A 30 -0.50 10.66 6.98
CA SER A 30 -0.35 9.47 7.83
C SER A 30 1.09 8.96 7.87
N GLU A 31 1.47 8.27 8.95
CA GLU A 31 2.79 7.63 9.03
C GLU A 31 2.99 6.57 7.94
N GLN A 32 1.91 5.91 7.51
CA GLN A 32 1.97 4.91 6.46
C GLN A 32 2.21 5.55 5.11
N TYR A 33 1.57 6.68 4.82
CA TYR A 33 1.84 7.43 3.60
C TYR A 33 3.30 7.86 3.52
N LYS A 34 3.85 8.41 4.63
CA LYS A 34 5.28 8.76 4.72
C LYS A 34 6.20 7.56 4.49
N PHE A 35 5.84 6.39 5.02
CA PHE A 35 6.56 5.15 4.74
C PHE A 35 6.48 4.76 3.24
N ILE A 36 5.29 4.82 2.63
CA ILE A 36 5.09 4.48 1.22
C ILE A 36 5.94 5.39 0.33
N GLU A 37 5.92 6.71 0.58
CA GLU A 37 6.76 7.68 -0.14
C GLU A 37 8.24 7.34 -0.03
N GLN A 38 8.73 7.06 1.19
CA GLN A 38 10.12 6.69 1.43
C GLN A 38 10.50 5.38 0.74
N CYS A 39 9.64 4.37 0.80
CA CYS A 39 9.85 3.07 0.18
C CYS A 39 10.00 3.23 -1.34
N LEU A 40 9.00 3.84 -2.00
CA LEU A 40 8.99 4.03 -3.45
C LEU A 40 10.16 4.89 -3.94
N ALA A 41 10.56 5.90 -3.16
CA ALA A 41 11.69 6.77 -3.51
C ALA A 41 13.06 6.11 -3.33
N SER A 42 13.17 5.09 -2.46
CA SER A 42 14.44 4.42 -2.17
C SER A 42 14.90 3.44 -3.25
N ALA A 43 14.01 3.05 -4.17
CA ALA A 43 14.30 2.07 -5.21
C ALA A 43 15.26 2.62 -6.28
N ASP A 44 16.41 1.95 -6.47
CA ASP A 44 17.31 2.23 -7.59
C ASP A 44 16.75 1.61 -8.87
N ARG A 45 16.06 2.41 -9.67
CA ARG A 45 15.35 1.95 -10.88
C ARG A 45 16.24 1.35 -11.96
N GLN A 46 17.56 1.59 -11.93
CA GLN A 46 18.50 0.96 -12.85
C GLN A 46 18.78 -0.49 -12.44
N LYS A 47 18.92 -0.75 -11.13
CA LYS A 47 19.22 -2.08 -10.59
C LYS A 47 17.94 -2.90 -10.30
N GLN A 48 16.90 -2.23 -9.83
CA GLN A 48 15.61 -2.76 -9.43
C GLN A 48 14.53 -2.19 -10.36
N THR A 49 14.42 -2.78 -11.56
CA THR A 49 13.51 -2.29 -12.60
C THR A 49 12.04 -2.44 -12.21
N TRP A 50 11.71 -3.47 -11.44
CA TRP A 50 10.33 -3.82 -11.09
C TRP A 50 9.96 -3.26 -9.72
N LEU A 51 9.15 -2.20 -9.72
CA LEU A 51 8.61 -1.59 -8.52
C LEU A 51 7.19 -2.10 -8.29
N ILE A 52 6.93 -2.74 -7.14
CA ILE A 52 5.67 -3.40 -6.83
C ILE A 52 5.11 -2.85 -5.52
N PHE A 53 3.86 -2.38 -5.58
CA PHE A 53 3.09 -1.98 -4.42
C PHE A 53 2.07 -3.08 -4.08
N ILE A 54 1.92 -3.41 -2.80
CA ILE A 54 0.99 -4.46 -2.33
C ILE A 54 0.21 -3.96 -1.13
N SER A 55 -1.09 -4.22 -1.12
CA SER A 55 -2.00 -4.02 0.01
C SER A 55 -3.00 -5.18 0.08
N HIS A 56 -3.53 -5.47 1.28
CA HIS A 56 -4.54 -6.52 1.44
C HIS A 56 -5.89 -6.12 0.86
N ARG A 57 -6.38 -4.93 1.23
CA ARG A 57 -7.58 -4.34 0.65
C ARG A 57 -7.28 -3.62 -0.66
N VAL A 58 -8.33 -3.34 -1.43
CA VAL A 58 -8.22 -2.74 -2.76
C VAL A 58 -7.99 -1.23 -2.63
N LEU A 59 -6.74 -0.79 -2.75
CA LEU A 59 -6.37 0.63 -2.86
C LEU A 59 -6.21 1.09 -4.32
N GLY A 60 -6.48 0.20 -5.27
CA GLY A 60 -6.47 0.47 -6.71
C GLY A 60 -7.88 0.44 -7.27
N TYR A 61 -8.23 -0.57 -8.08
CA TYR A 61 -9.57 -0.67 -8.67
C TYR A 61 -10.10 -2.10 -8.59
N SER A 62 -11.39 -2.24 -8.33
CA SER A 62 -12.08 -3.53 -8.32
C SER A 62 -13.55 -3.38 -8.73
N SER A 63 -14.04 -4.38 -9.46
CA SER A 63 -15.46 -4.54 -9.78
C SER A 63 -16.18 -5.46 -8.78
N ASN A 64 -15.66 -5.58 -7.54
CA ASN A 64 -16.27 -6.42 -6.52
C ASN A 64 -17.69 -5.92 -6.20
N SER A 65 -18.65 -6.84 -6.24
CA SER A 65 -20.06 -6.56 -5.92
C SER A 65 -20.27 -5.87 -4.58
N TRP A 66 -19.47 -6.18 -3.55
CA TRP A 66 -19.57 -5.54 -2.24
C TRP A 66 -19.21 -4.05 -2.30
N LEU A 67 -18.15 -3.69 -3.02
CA LEU A 67 -17.77 -2.28 -3.24
C LEU A 67 -18.83 -1.56 -4.09
N ALA A 68 -19.34 -2.23 -5.13
CA ALA A 68 -20.35 -1.67 -6.03
C ALA A 68 -21.67 -1.33 -5.29
N VAL A 69 -22.10 -2.17 -4.33
CA VAL A 69 -23.28 -1.88 -3.48
C VAL A 69 -23.05 -0.64 -2.61
N HIS A 70 -21.80 -0.35 -2.24
CA HIS A 70 -21.41 0.86 -1.51
C HIS A 70 -21.07 2.04 -2.43
N GLY A 71 -21.30 1.92 -3.74
CA GLY A 71 -21.01 2.98 -4.72
C GLY A 71 -19.52 3.27 -4.90
N ALA A 72 -18.65 2.31 -4.58
CA ALA A 72 -17.20 2.46 -4.63
C ALA A 72 -16.54 1.45 -5.59
N PHE A 73 -15.32 1.75 -6.03
CA PHE A 73 -14.47 0.86 -6.82
C PHE A 73 -13.16 0.50 -6.10
N GLU A 74 -12.95 1.08 -4.91
CA GLU A 74 -11.76 0.94 -4.07
C GLU A 74 -12.16 1.15 -2.60
N GLU A 75 -11.25 0.86 -1.67
CA GLU A 75 -11.48 1.17 -0.26
C GLU A 75 -11.66 2.69 -0.07
N PRO A 76 -12.84 3.12 0.39
CA PRO A 76 -13.21 4.52 0.32
C PRO A 76 -12.53 5.41 1.37
N MET A 77 -11.94 4.83 2.43
CA MET A 77 -11.40 5.59 3.56
C MET A 77 -10.25 4.86 4.27
N GLY A 78 -9.18 5.59 4.61
CA GLY A 78 -8.13 5.15 5.53
C GLY A 78 -8.71 4.83 6.90
N ARG A 79 -8.32 3.70 7.50
CA ARG A 79 -8.91 3.24 8.78
C ARG A 79 -7.93 3.50 9.93
N GLY A 80 -8.30 4.34 10.89
CA GLY A 80 -7.49 4.66 12.07
C GLY A 80 -7.64 3.67 13.22
#